data_AF-A0AA49GEK1-F1
#
_entry.id   AF-A0AA49GEK1-F1
#
_cell.length_a   1.000
_cell.length_b   1.000
_cell.length_c   1.000
_cell.angle_alpha   90.00
_cell.angle_beta   90.00
_cell.angle_gamma   90.00
#
_symmetry.space_group_name_H-M   'P 1'
#
loop_
_entity.id
_entity.type
_entity.pdbx_description
1 polymer ?
#
loop_
_entity_poly.entity_id
_entity_poly.type
_entity_poly.pdbx_seq_one_letter_code
_entity_poly.pdbx_strand_id
1 'polypeptide(L)'
;MYILFPGRHHILTSFQFEYLTKTIKSLSESPLKNTDGSNDIEGIIFAVTSANHSGTKRNPVPFYLRAMMIQEFSKNLDVPIYVIGIDDVGTIENFANYTVKQIKHQTDGELNLTAENTSVICSTPVLKMYQELGFTILPAELEDINNQKYHAKLPWDIVELIVENKNWEKDQNIVPLIHESSSKIWNTYNLGSKVRRILSDPIIGEDGDITESRDYNTYVRQMDEIAELKFRETSPYILSGRIGDIGCAVGSWIKQACEVSELRESDFYGIEVARQLYDICIQRKHNGEFKNPNVFFAQKNAVTALVFEQHSMNTIHTSSLTHEIESYGSRSDLLSFIQNRLRN
;
A
#
# COMPACT_ATOMS: atom_id res chain seq x y z
N MET A 1 21.54 10.50 -20.05
CA MET A 1 21.18 11.05 -18.71
C MET A 1 19.84 10.49 -18.26
N TYR A 2 19.67 10.24 -16.95
CA TYR A 2 18.42 9.78 -16.35
C TYR A 2 17.75 10.84 -15.46
N ILE A 3 16.44 10.69 -15.26
CA ILE A 3 15.69 11.42 -14.23
C ILE A 3 15.14 10.41 -13.22
N LEU A 4 15.53 10.53 -11.96
CA LEU A 4 14.97 9.74 -10.86
C LEU A 4 13.81 10.50 -10.22
N PHE A 5 12.64 9.88 -10.13
CA PHE A 5 11.44 10.45 -9.52
C PHE A 5 10.93 9.56 -8.37
N PRO A 6 11.53 9.68 -7.17
CA PRO A 6 11.13 8.90 -6.01
C PRO A 6 9.85 9.47 -5.39
N GLY A 7 8.94 8.59 -5.01
CA GLY A 7 7.71 8.98 -4.35
C GLY A 7 6.76 7.81 -4.12
N ARG A 8 5.75 8.01 -3.28
CA ARG A 8 4.72 6.98 -3.07
C ARG A 8 3.82 6.81 -4.29
N HIS A 9 3.63 7.86 -5.09
CA HIS A 9 2.88 7.84 -6.35
C HIS A 9 1.44 7.27 -6.22
N HIS A 10 0.73 7.61 -5.13
CA HIS A 10 -0.69 7.23 -4.93
C HIS A 10 -1.62 7.88 -5.94
N ILE A 11 -1.21 9.03 -6.48
CA ILE A 11 -1.86 9.74 -7.57
C ILE A 11 -0.79 10.53 -8.33
N LEU A 12 -0.90 10.57 -9.66
CA LEU A 12 -0.10 11.44 -10.53
C LEU A 12 -0.91 12.68 -10.90
N THR A 13 -0.29 13.85 -10.83
CA THR A 13 -0.97 15.14 -10.97
C THR A 13 -0.74 15.75 -12.36
N SER A 14 -1.67 16.60 -12.80
CA SER A 14 -1.50 17.37 -14.04
C SER A 14 -0.26 18.27 -13.97
N PHE A 15 0.03 18.83 -12.80
CA PHE A 15 1.24 19.61 -12.56
C PHE A 15 2.51 18.79 -12.80
N GLN A 16 2.59 17.57 -12.25
CA GLN A 16 3.77 16.71 -12.42
C GLN A 16 4.01 16.37 -13.88
N PHE A 17 2.94 16.15 -14.65
CA PHE A 17 3.04 15.94 -16.09
C PHE A 17 3.59 17.17 -16.82
N GLU A 18 3.03 18.36 -16.57
CA GLU A 18 3.54 19.59 -17.18
C GLU A 18 5.00 19.88 -16.80
N TYR A 19 5.35 19.66 -15.52
CA TYR A 19 6.70 19.85 -15.02
C TYR A 19 7.69 18.91 -15.72
N LEU A 20 7.36 17.63 -15.83
CA LEU A 20 8.18 16.64 -16.52
C LEU A 20 8.36 17.00 -17.99
N THR A 21 7.29 17.33 -18.71
CA THR A 21 7.34 17.70 -20.12
C THR A 21 8.22 18.93 -20.36
N LYS A 22 8.08 19.97 -19.51
CA LYS A 22 8.94 21.17 -19.58
C LYS A 22 10.40 20.84 -19.26
N THR A 23 10.63 19.99 -18.28
CA THR A 23 11.98 19.58 -17.85
C THR A 23 12.68 18.76 -18.93
N ILE A 24 11.98 17.79 -19.53
CA ILE A 24 12.48 16.98 -20.64
C ILE A 24 12.95 17.88 -21.78
N LYS A 25 12.07 18.78 -22.23
CA LYS A 25 12.36 19.71 -23.30
C LYS A 25 13.56 20.61 -22.98
N SER A 26 13.58 21.20 -21.79
CA SER A 26 14.66 22.10 -21.35
C SER A 26 16.02 21.40 -21.29
N LEU A 27 16.07 20.17 -20.78
CA LEU A 27 17.31 19.41 -20.68
C LEU A 27 17.80 18.94 -22.06
N SER A 28 16.90 18.53 -22.96
CA SER A 28 17.25 18.19 -24.34
C SER A 28 17.79 19.38 -25.14
N GLU A 29 17.29 20.60 -24.88
CA GLU A 29 17.73 21.84 -25.54
C GLU A 29 19.00 22.46 -24.90
N SER A 30 19.46 21.95 -23.75
CA SER A 30 20.60 22.52 -23.01
C SER A 30 21.94 22.28 -23.73
N PRO A 31 22.81 23.29 -23.93
CA PRO A 31 24.11 23.13 -24.60
C PRO A 31 25.17 22.37 -23.78
N LEU A 32 24.84 21.94 -22.55
CA LEU A 32 25.69 21.11 -21.70
C LEU A 32 25.71 19.67 -22.22
N LYS A 33 26.55 19.45 -23.24
CA LYS A 33 26.82 18.12 -23.80
C LYS A 33 27.30 17.17 -22.70
N ASN A 34 26.72 15.97 -22.63
CA ASN A 34 27.42 14.84 -22.04
C ASN A 34 28.74 14.61 -22.80
N THR A 35 29.72 13.97 -22.15
CA THR A 35 31.07 13.68 -22.68
C THR A 35 31.10 12.96 -24.04
N ASP A 36 29.96 12.40 -24.42
CA ASP A 36 29.65 11.53 -25.54
C ASP A 36 28.77 12.24 -26.59
N GLY A 37 28.42 13.51 -26.36
CA GLY A 37 27.78 14.38 -27.36
C GLY A 37 26.27 14.21 -27.54
N SER A 38 25.60 13.35 -26.76
CA SER A 38 24.13 13.25 -26.71
C SER A 38 23.57 14.07 -25.54
N ASN A 39 22.53 14.87 -25.83
CA ASN A 39 21.73 15.61 -24.85
C ASN A 39 20.46 14.84 -24.46
N ASP A 40 20.39 13.57 -24.84
CA ASP A 40 19.13 12.84 -24.77
C ASP A 40 18.94 12.25 -23.38
N ILE A 41 17.73 12.43 -22.87
CA ILE A 41 17.27 11.79 -21.65
C ILE A 41 16.99 10.34 -22.00
N GLU A 42 17.78 9.42 -21.42
CA GLU A 42 17.68 7.98 -21.65
C GLU A 42 16.39 7.41 -21.04
N GLY A 43 15.89 8.02 -19.97
CA GLY A 43 14.59 7.70 -19.41
C GLY A 43 14.34 8.28 -18.03
N ILE A 44 13.11 8.08 -17.56
CA ILE A 44 12.66 8.48 -16.24
C ILE A 44 12.43 7.23 -15.39
N ILE A 45 13.05 7.19 -14.21
CA ILE A 45 12.86 6.12 -13.24
C ILE A 45 11.88 6.59 -12.18
N PHE A 46 10.67 6.05 -12.21
CA PHE A 46 9.73 6.18 -11.10
C PHE A 46 10.09 5.14 -10.02
N ALA A 47 10.76 5.62 -8.97
CA ALA A 47 11.04 4.83 -7.78
C ALA A 47 9.82 4.89 -6.84
N VAL A 48 8.96 3.88 -6.92
CA VAL A 48 7.69 3.81 -6.19
C VAL A 48 7.95 3.33 -4.76
N THR A 49 8.00 4.25 -3.81
CA THR A 49 8.36 3.97 -2.43
C THR A 49 7.24 3.30 -1.64
N SER A 50 7.61 2.55 -0.61
CA SER A 50 6.71 1.67 0.15
C SER A 50 5.92 0.73 -0.77
N ALA A 51 6.60 0.10 -1.73
CA ALA A 51 5.99 -0.78 -2.74
C ALA A 51 5.32 -2.02 -2.10
N ASN A 52 5.93 -2.55 -1.04
CA ASN A 52 5.41 -3.65 -0.23
C ASN A 52 4.23 -3.26 0.69
N HIS A 53 3.83 -1.99 0.77
CA HIS A 53 2.68 -1.57 1.58
C HIS A 53 1.44 -1.36 0.70
N SER A 54 0.27 -1.76 1.22
CA SER A 54 -1.03 -1.51 0.60
C SER A 54 -2.14 -1.53 1.65
N GLY A 55 -3.26 -0.84 1.39
CA GLY A 55 -4.43 -0.90 2.26
C GLY A 55 -4.28 -0.22 3.63
N THR A 56 -3.18 0.48 3.88
CA THR A 56 -2.94 1.24 5.12
C THR A 56 -3.26 2.73 4.92
N LYS A 57 -3.33 3.51 6.01
CA LYS A 57 -3.59 4.95 5.89
C LYS A 57 -2.48 5.68 5.14
N ARG A 58 -1.22 5.34 5.40
CA ARG A 58 -0.07 5.92 4.72
C ARG A 58 0.08 5.43 3.27
N ASN A 59 -0.34 4.19 3.00
CA ASN A 59 -0.23 3.54 1.71
C ASN A 59 -1.53 2.85 1.27
N PRO A 60 -2.58 3.62 0.93
CA PRO A 60 -3.89 3.04 0.66
C PRO A 60 -4.00 2.40 -0.73
N VAL A 61 -3.14 2.77 -1.68
CA VAL A 61 -3.13 2.24 -3.06
C VAL A 61 -2.00 1.20 -3.22
N PRO A 62 -2.30 -0.04 -3.64
CA PRO A 62 -1.27 -1.08 -3.84
C PRO A 62 -0.32 -0.75 -4.98
N PHE A 63 0.92 -1.26 -4.91
CA PHE A 63 1.98 -1.01 -5.90
C PHE A 63 1.54 -1.26 -7.34
N TYR A 64 0.86 -2.37 -7.63
CA TYR A 64 0.48 -2.69 -9.01
C TYR A 64 -0.45 -1.63 -9.63
N LEU A 65 -1.35 -1.02 -8.86
CA LEU A 65 -2.20 0.06 -9.37
C LEU A 65 -1.41 1.36 -9.56
N ARG A 66 -0.44 1.63 -8.68
CA ARG A 66 0.50 2.75 -8.84
C ARG A 66 1.34 2.58 -10.11
N ALA A 67 1.87 1.39 -10.33
CA ALA A 67 2.61 1.05 -11.54
C ALA A 67 1.74 1.18 -12.79
N MET A 68 0.48 0.72 -12.77
CA MET A 68 -0.46 0.92 -13.88
C MET A 68 -0.72 2.40 -14.17
N MET A 69 -0.89 3.24 -13.15
CA MET A 69 -1.04 4.69 -13.34
C MET A 69 0.18 5.30 -14.03
N ILE A 70 1.39 4.90 -13.62
CA ILE A 70 2.64 5.40 -14.20
C ILE A 70 2.84 4.88 -15.63
N GLN A 71 2.49 3.63 -15.92
CA GLN A 71 2.55 3.09 -17.28
C GLN A 71 1.51 3.71 -18.22
N GLU A 72 0.35 4.12 -17.71
CA GLU A 72 -0.60 4.89 -18.50
C GLU A 72 -0.11 6.35 -18.69
N PHE A 73 0.53 6.92 -17.68
CA PHE A 73 1.16 8.24 -17.72
C PHE A 73 2.31 8.29 -18.75
N SER A 74 3.06 7.20 -18.91
CA SER A 74 4.21 7.13 -19.81
C SER A 74 3.85 7.26 -21.28
N LYS A 75 2.62 6.93 -21.67
CA LYS A 75 2.15 7.02 -23.06
C LYS A 75 2.17 8.44 -23.61
N ASN A 76 2.17 9.43 -22.71
CA ASN A 76 2.14 10.84 -23.04
C ASN A 76 3.52 11.51 -22.91
N LEU A 77 4.59 10.75 -22.66
CA LEU A 77 5.96 11.26 -22.61
C LEU A 77 6.81 10.66 -23.74
N ASP A 78 7.69 11.48 -24.32
CA ASP A 78 8.58 11.10 -25.42
C ASP A 78 9.84 10.33 -24.98
N VAL A 79 9.94 9.99 -23.70
CA VAL A 79 11.09 9.30 -23.11
C VAL A 79 10.66 7.98 -22.45
N PRO A 80 11.51 6.94 -22.46
CA PRO A 80 11.22 5.71 -21.75
C PRO A 80 10.96 5.93 -20.26
N ILE A 81 10.01 5.19 -19.69
CA ILE A 81 9.75 5.17 -18.25
C ILE A 81 10.03 3.78 -17.68
N TYR A 82 10.79 3.76 -16.59
CA TYR A 82 11.05 2.59 -15.77
C TYR A 82 10.31 2.72 -14.45
N VAL A 83 9.56 1.70 -14.05
CA VAL A 83 8.81 1.68 -12.79
C VAL A 83 9.44 0.64 -11.87
N ILE A 84 10.05 1.09 -10.78
CA ILE A 84 10.79 0.24 -9.85
C ILE A 84 10.15 0.36 -8.47
N GLY A 85 9.78 -0.77 -7.87
CA GLY A 85 9.23 -0.81 -6.52
C GLY A 85 10.34 -0.70 -5.47
N ILE A 86 10.22 0.23 -4.53
CA ILE A 86 11.18 0.39 -3.43
C ILE A 86 10.47 0.01 -2.14
N ASP A 87 10.90 -1.10 -1.55
CA ASP A 87 10.30 -1.61 -0.32
C ASP A 87 10.58 -0.68 0.86
N ASP A 88 9.56 -0.52 1.70
CA ASP A 88 9.72 0.06 3.02
C ASP A 88 10.37 -0.97 3.94
N VAL A 89 11.49 -0.59 4.54
CA VAL A 89 12.28 -1.41 5.47
C VAL A 89 12.34 -0.77 6.86
N GLY A 90 11.43 0.17 7.14
CA GLY A 90 11.46 1.00 8.33
C GLY A 90 12.42 2.19 8.23
N THR A 91 12.73 2.79 9.37
CA THR A 91 13.55 4.01 9.45
C THR A 91 15.00 3.69 9.12
N ILE A 92 15.52 4.30 8.06
CA ILE A 92 16.92 4.23 7.65
C ILE A 92 17.50 5.63 7.48
N GLU A 93 18.73 5.83 7.94
CA GLU A 93 19.41 7.14 7.91
C GLU A 93 19.67 7.63 6.49
N ASN A 94 19.99 6.71 5.56
CA ASN A 94 20.32 7.05 4.18
C ASN A 94 19.36 6.37 3.18
N PHE A 95 18.11 6.83 3.19
CA PHE A 95 17.07 6.33 2.30
C PHE A 95 17.38 6.54 0.81
N ALA A 96 18.04 7.64 0.45
CA ALA A 96 18.43 7.93 -0.93
C ALA A 96 19.41 6.88 -1.49
N ASN A 97 20.45 6.52 -0.73
CA ASN A 97 21.42 5.49 -1.14
C ASN A 97 20.76 4.11 -1.22
N TYR A 98 19.87 3.79 -0.28
CA TYR A 98 19.08 2.56 -0.34
C TYR A 98 18.25 2.49 -1.62
N THR A 99 17.57 3.57 -1.98
CA THR A 99 16.76 3.66 -3.21
C THR A 99 17.60 3.39 -4.46
N VAL A 100 18.76 4.05 -4.60
CA VAL A 100 19.66 3.85 -5.75
C VAL A 100 20.19 2.41 -5.81
N LYS A 101 20.56 1.83 -4.67
CA LYS A 101 21.02 0.42 -4.61
C LYS A 101 19.92 -0.57 -4.96
N GLN A 102 18.68 -0.33 -4.52
CA GLN A 102 17.53 -1.14 -4.87
C GLN A 102 17.25 -1.10 -6.38
N ILE A 103 17.28 0.09 -6.99
CA ILE A 103 17.13 0.24 -8.44
C ILE A 103 18.19 -0.56 -9.19
N LYS A 104 19.46 -0.40 -8.80
CA LYS A 104 20.56 -1.15 -9.41
C LYS A 104 20.39 -2.66 -9.26
N HIS A 105 19.97 -3.13 -8.08
CA HIS A 105 19.78 -4.56 -7.82
C HIS A 105 18.63 -5.15 -8.64
N GLN A 106 17.46 -4.50 -8.66
CA GLN A 106 16.26 -4.99 -9.34
C GLN A 106 16.36 -4.93 -10.87
N THR A 107 17.31 -4.15 -11.39
CA THR A 107 17.59 -4.04 -12.83
C THR A 107 18.84 -4.82 -13.25
N ASP A 108 19.33 -5.73 -12.39
CA ASP A 108 20.55 -6.51 -12.64
C ASP A 108 21.77 -5.66 -13.04
N GLY A 109 21.82 -4.41 -12.57
CA GLY A 109 22.88 -3.45 -12.84
C GLY A 109 22.69 -2.60 -14.11
N GLU A 110 21.64 -2.81 -14.90
CA GLU A 110 21.37 -2.02 -16.12
C GLU A 110 21.17 -0.53 -15.80
N LEU A 111 20.40 -0.21 -14.75
CA LEU A 111 20.21 1.17 -14.29
C LEU A 111 21.20 1.50 -13.15
N ASN A 112 22.39 1.96 -13.52
CA ASN A 112 23.43 2.41 -12.58
C ASN A 112 23.40 3.93 -12.42
N LEU A 113 22.55 4.42 -11.51
CA LEU A 113 22.36 5.86 -11.28
C LEU A 113 23.48 6.45 -10.42
N THR A 114 24.08 7.54 -10.89
CA THR A 114 25.11 8.34 -10.22
C THR A 114 24.77 9.82 -10.30
N ALA A 115 25.41 10.64 -9.46
CA ALA A 115 25.24 12.11 -9.49
C ALA A 115 25.62 12.74 -10.84
N GLU A 116 26.53 12.10 -11.59
CA GLU A 116 27.01 12.58 -12.89
C GLU A 116 26.00 12.30 -14.03
N ASN A 117 25.23 11.21 -13.92
CA ASN A 117 24.33 10.77 -14.99
C ASN A 117 22.84 10.93 -14.66
N THR A 118 22.49 11.41 -13.45
CA THR A 118 21.10 11.44 -12.98
C THR A 118 20.76 12.75 -12.26
N SER A 119 19.61 13.32 -12.60
CA SER A 119 18.93 14.35 -11.78
C SER A 119 17.74 13.76 -11.04
N VAL A 120 17.42 14.31 -9.87
CA VAL A 120 16.37 13.78 -8.98
C VAL A 120 15.23 14.78 -8.85
N ILE A 121 14.01 14.37 -9.20
CA ILE A 121 12.80 15.16 -8.95
C ILE A 121 12.33 14.91 -7.51
N CYS A 122 12.45 15.91 -6.63
CA CYS A 122 11.98 15.77 -5.26
C CYS A 122 11.61 17.13 -4.66
N SER A 123 10.37 17.24 -4.20
CA SER A 123 9.84 18.43 -3.52
C SER A 123 9.81 18.29 -1.99
N THR A 124 10.11 17.11 -1.44
CA THR A 124 9.98 16.83 0.00
C THR A 124 11.33 16.91 0.73
N PRO A 125 11.38 16.97 2.08
CA PRO A 125 12.65 17.02 2.83
C PRO A 125 13.66 15.91 2.51
N VAL A 126 13.21 14.78 1.96
CA VAL A 126 14.07 13.67 1.48
C VAL A 126 15.08 14.13 0.43
N LEU A 127 14.81 15.23 -0.29
CA LEU A 127 15.74 15.80 -1.27
C LEU A 127 17.14 16.09 -0.68
N LYS A 128 17.22 16.42 0.62
CA LYS A 128 18.51 16.66 1.30
C LYS A 128 19.41 15.43 1.27
N MET A 129 18.85 14.23 1.42
CA MET A 129 19.61 12.98 1.34
C MET A 129 20.18 12.75 -0.06
N TYR A 130 19.46 13.14 -1.11
CA TYR A 130 19.98 13.08 -2.48
C TYR A 130 21.04 14.15 -2.75
N GLN A 131 20.90 15.36 -2.18
CA GLN A 131 21.92 16.42 -2.26
C GLN A 131 23.22 16.01 -1.58
N GLU A 132 23.15 15.36 -0.41
CA GLU A 132 24.32 14.83 0.30
C GLU A 132 25.07 13.78 -0.51
N LEU A 133 24.38 13.05 -1.39
CA LEU A 133 24.96 12.11 -2.35
C LEU A 133 25.45 12.78 -3.65
N GLY A 134 25.30 14.11 -3.77
CA GLY A 134 25.78 14.90 -4.91
C GLY A 134 24.81 15.03 -6.08
N PHE A 135 23.59 14.48 -5.99
CA PHE A 135 22.63 14.56 -7.09
C PHE A 135 22.11 15.99 -7.30
N THR A 136 21.89 16.36 -8.56
CA THR A 136 21.17 17.58 -8.92
C THR A 136 19.69 17.42 -8.62
N ILE A 137 19.10 18.36 -7.87
CA ILE A 137 17.67 18.33 -7.51
C ILE A 137 16.84 19.19 -8.47
N LEU A 138 15.78 18.59 -8.97
CA LEU A 138 14.70 19.21 -9.70
C LEU A 138 13.52 19.40 -8.73
N PRO A 139 13.17 20.64 -8.34
CA PRO A 139 12.33 20.90 -7.16
C PRO A 139 10.84 20.59 -7.34
N ALA A 140 10.34 20.44 -8.57
CA ALA A 140 8.91 20.23 -8.87
C ALA A 140 7.99 21.21 -8.12
N GLU A 141 7.13 20.72 -7.23
CA GLU A 141 6.13 21.51 -6.49
C GLU A 141 6.76 22.51 -5.49
N LEU A 142 8.03 22.33 -5.14
CA LEU A 142 8.71 23.08 -4.08
C LEU A 142 9.11 24.49 -4.55
N GLU A 143 8.72 25.49 -3.77
CA GLU A 143 9.13 26.89 -3.93
C GLU A 143 10.27 27.24 -2.95
N ASP A 144 10.12 26.87 -1.67
CA ASP A 144 11.12 27.13 -0.62
C ASP A 144 11.18 25.97 0.38
N ILE A 145 12.35 25.34 0.49
CA ILE A 145 12.58 24.20 1.39
C ILE A 145 12.57 24.57 2.87
N ASN A 146 13.01 25.78 3.24
CA ASN A 146 13.17 26.15 4.64
C ASN A 146 11.83 26.31 5.34
N ASN A 147 10.83 26.79 4.58
CA ASN A 147 9.48 27.02 5.05
C ASN A 147 8.49 25.96 4.57
N GLN A 148 8.96 24.93 3.84
CA GLN A 148 8.12 23.92 3.15
C GLN A 148 6.98 24.57 2.35
N LYS A 149 7.32 25.62 1.59
CA LYS A 149 6.37 26.35 0.77
C LYS A 149 6.30 25.69 -0.60
N TYR A 150 5.08 25.40 -1.04
CA TYR A 150 4.79 24.78 -2.34
C TYR A 150 3.96 25.74 -3.19
N HIS A 151 4.27 25.80 -4.49
CA HIS A 151 3.51 26.60 -5.47
C HIS A 151 2.44 25.78 -6.21
N ALA A 152 2.46 24.46 -6.01
CA ALA A 152 1.44 23.52 -6.49
C ALA A 152 1.02 22.57 -5.36
N LYS A 153 -0.17 21.98 -5.46
CA LYS A 153 -0.65 20.97 -4.52
C LYS A 153 0.19 19.70 -4.61
N LEU A 154 0.55 19.13 -3.47
CA LEU A 154 1.21 17.85 -3.43
C LEU A 154 0.23 16.73 -3.81
N PRO A 155 0.72 15.59 -4.34
CA PRO A 155 -0.14 14.44 -4.63
C PRO A 155 -1.00 14.00 -3.44
N TRP A 156 -0.46 14.05 -2.22
CA TRP A 156 -1.19 13.65 -1.03
C TRP A 156 -2.33 14.60 -0.68
N ASP A 157 -2.14 15.91 -0.82
CA ASP A 157 -3.20 16.91 -0.61
C ASP A 157 -4.40 16.64 -1.54
N ILE A 158 -4.14 16.15 -2.75
CA ILE A 158 -5.20 15.81 -3.71
C ILE A 158 -5.93 14.52 -3.28
N VAL A 159 -5.21 13.53 -2.74
CA VAL A 159 -5.84 12.34 -2.16
C VAL A 159 -6.78 12.71 -1.01
N GLU A 160 -6.37 13.65 -0.16
CA GLU A 160 -7.20 14.16 0.95
C GLU A 160 -8.46 14.86 0.42
N LEU A 161 -8.34 15.72 -0.60
CA LEU A 161 -9.49 16.35 -1.25
C LEU A 161 -10.49 15.32 -1.83
N ILE A 162 -10.00 14.25 -2.45
CA ILE A 162 -10.85 13.16 -2.94
C ILE A 162 -11.58 12.47 -1.79
N VAL A 163 -10.90 12.24 -0.67
CA VAL A 163 -11.45 11.58 0.52
C VAL A 163 -12.48 12.44 1.24
N GLU A 164 -12.38 13.76 1.16
CA GLU A 164 -13.36 14.70 1.70
C GLU A 164 -14.58 14.85 0.78
N ASN A 165 -14.40 14.82 -0.55
CA ASN A 165 -15.51 15.00 -1.50
C ASN A 165 -16.02 13.68 -2.09
N LYS A 166 -17.27 13.29 -1.75
CA LYS A 166 -17.92 12.06 -2.28
C LYS A 166 -18.16 12.05 -3.79
N ASN A 167 -18.19 13.21 -4.43
CA ASN A 167 -18.41 13.38 -5.87
C ASN A 167 -17.21 14.06 -6.54
N TRP A 168 -16.00 13.78 -6.04
CA TRP A 168 -14.74 14.35 -6.53
C TRP A 168 -14.56 14.19 -8.04
N GLU A 169 -15.12 13.13 -8.64
CA GLU A 169 -15.05 12.84 -10.08
C GLU A 169 -15.70 13.93 -10.95
N LYS A 170 -16.55 14.77 -10.36
CA LYS A 170 -17.27 15.86 -11.02
C LYS A 170 -16.92 17.23 -10.46
N ASP A 171 -16.03 17.30 -9.47
CA ASP A 171 -15.65 18.56 -8.85
C ASP A 171 -14.68 19.32 -9.75
N GLN A 172 -15.11 20.51 -10.18
CA GLN A 172 -14.34 21.39 -11.06
C GLN A 172 -13.03 21.88 -10.45
N ASN A 173 -12.86 21.79 -9.13
CA ASN A 173 -11.63 22.17 -8.44
C ASN A 173 -10.67 20.99 -8.21
N ILE A 174 -11.17 19.75 -8.25
CA ILE A 174 -10.36 18.55 -8.00
C ILE A 174 -9.92 17.91 -9.31
N VAL A 175 -10.84 17.71 -10.26
CA VAL A 175 -10.57 17.01 -11.52
C VAL A 175 -9.38 17.60 -12.29
N PRO A 176 -9.24 18.94 -12.44
CA PRO A 176 -8.10 19.51 -13.17
C PRO A 176 -6.73 19.24 -12.53
N LEU A 177 -6.68 18.94 -11.23
CA LEU A 177 -5.43 18.65 -10.52
C LEU A 177 -4.90 17.25 -10.82
N ILE A 178 -5.74 16.34 -11.29
CA ILE A 178 -5.45 14.92 -11.45
C ILE A 178 -5.15 14.64 -12.92
N HIS A 179 -4.00 14.01 -13.20
CA HIS A 179 -3.68 13.59 -14.56
C HIS A 179 -4.64 12.49 -15.04
N GLU A 180 -4.95 12.46 -16.34
CA GLU A 180 -5.91 11.52 -16.92
C GLU A 180 -5.60 10.05 -16.64
N SER A 181 -4.31 9.68 -16.59
CA SER A 181 -3.86 8.32 -16.26
C SER A 181 -4.30 7.89 -14.86
N SER A 182 -4.16 8.79 -13.88
CA SER A 182 -4.64 8.56 -12.52
C SER A 182 -6.15 8.50 -12.48
N SER A 183 -6.83 9.47 -13.09
CA SER A 183 -8.30 9.52 -13.15
C SER A 183 -8.88 8.22 -13.72
N LYS A 184 -8.28 7.69 -14.80
CA LYS A 184 -8.69 6.44 -15.43
C LYS A 184 -8.57 5.25 -14.47
N ILE A 185 -7.43 5.06 -13.83
CA ILE A 185 -7.20 3.94 -12.90
C ILE A 185 -8.06 4.09 -11.64
N TRP A 186 -8.13 5.29 -11.07
CA TRP A 186 -8.95 5.56 -9.89
C TRP A 186 -10.44 5.25 -10.12
N ASN A 187 -10.98 5.63 -11.28
CA ASN A 187 -12.35 5.32 -11.65
C ASN A 187 -12.55 3.82 -11.93
N THR A 188 -11.65 3.21 -12.71
CA THR A 188 -11.75 1.78 -13.09
C THR A 188 -11.77 0.86 -11.87
N TYR A 189 -10.98 1.18 -10.84
CA TYR A 189 -10.86 0.35 -9.63
C TYR A 189 -11.64 0.89 -8.43
N ASN A 190 -12.46 1.93 -8.61
CA ASN A 190 -13.21 2.61 -7.56
C ASN A 190 -12.33 2.96 -6.34
N LEU A 191 -11.18 3.57 -6.61
CA LEU A 191 -10.18 3.87 -5.58
C LEU A 191 -10.66 4.97 -4.62
N GLY A 192 -11.39 5.98 -5.09
CA GLY A 192 -11.91 7.04 -4.22
C GLY A 192 -12.73 6.49 -3.05
N SER A 193 -13.61 5.52 -3.32
CA SER A 193 -14.41 4.86 -2.27
C SER A 193 -13.54 4.00 -1.34
N LYS A 194 -12.59 3.23 -1.89
CA LYS A 194 -11.72 2.34 -1.11
C LYS A 194 -10.79 3.13 -0.19
N VAL A 195 -10.11 4.14 -0.72
CA VAL A 195 -9.19 5.01 0.02
C VAL A 195 -9.95 5.76 1.11
N ARG A 196 -11.13 6.32 0.82
CA ARG A 196 -11.97 6.97 1.84
C ARG A 196 -12.28 6.04 3.00
N ARG A 197 -12.67 4.79 2.72
CA ARG A 197 -12.94 3.80 3.78
C ARG A 197 -11.71 3.55 4.65
N ILE A 198 -10.52 3.40 4.04
CA ILE A 198 -9.25 3.20 4.75
C ILE A 198 -8.92 4.42 5.64
N LEU A 199 -9.02 5.63 5.11
CA LEU A 199 -8.65 6.84 5.86
C LEU A 199 -9.66 7.22 6.93
N SER A 200 -10.95 6.90 6.73
CA SER A 200 -12.01 7.12 7.74
C SER A 200 -11.96 6.15 8.92
N ASP A 201 -11.08 5.15 8.89
CA ASP A 201 -11.00 4.12 9.92
C ASP A 201 -10.37 4.68 11.22
N PRO A 202 -11.07 4.67 12.36
CA PRO A 202 -10.55 5.26 13.60
C PRO A 202 -9.52 4.41 14.35
N ILE A 203 -9.36 3.11 14.03
CA ILE A 203 -8.60 2.15 14.84
C ILE A 203 -7.23 1.81 14.20
N ILE A 204 -7.12 1.89 12.88
CA ILE A 204 -5.87 1.57 12.18
C ILE A 204 -4.85 2.71 12.34
N GLY A 205 -3.64 2.39 12.84
CA GLY A 205 -2.47 3.29 12.79
C GLY A 205 -1.97 3.52 11.36
N GLU A 206 -1.01 4.43 11.15
CA GLU A 206 -0.59 4.85 9.79
C GLU A 206 -0.17 3.67 8.89
N ASP A 207 0.54 2.69 9.45
CA ASP A 207 1.10 1.53 8.74
C ASP A 207 0.32 0.22 8.98
N GLY A 208 -0.90 0.29 9.53
CA GLY A 208 -1.74 -0.90 9.69
C GLY A 208 -1.55 -1.67 11.01
N ASP A 209 -0.73 -1.17 11.93
CA ASP A 209 -0.52 -1.79 13.24
C ASP A 209 -1.54 -1.29 14.28
N ILE A 210 -1.90 -2.17 15.23
CA ILE A 210 -2.73 -1.85 16.41
C ILE A 210 -1.85 -1.34 17.57
N THR A 211 -0.56 -1.70 17.60
CA THR A 211 0.39 -1.34 18.66
C THR A 211 1.83 -1.28 18.12
N GLU A 212 2.64 -0.30 18.54
CA GLU A 212 4.03 -0.09 18.08
C GLU A 212 5.07 -1.07 18.67
N SER A 213 4.72 -1.87 19.70
CA SER A 213 5.71 -2.59 20.54
C SER A 213 5.55 -4.11 20.62
N ARG A 214 4.73 -4.74 19.75
CA ARG A 214 4.52 -6.21 19.80
C ARG A 214 5.70 -6.96 19.14
N ASP A 215 6.30 -7.89 19.89
CA ASP A 215 7.15 -8.94 19.29
C ASP A 215 6.25 -9.98 18.60
N TYR A 216 6.09 -9.80 17.30
CA TYR A 216 5.25 -10.66 16.50
C TYR A 216 5.75 -12.12 16.47
N ASN A 217 7.04 -12.40 16.64
CA ASN A 217 7.51 -13.79 16.66
C ASN A 217 6.99 -14.55 17.88
N THR A 218 7.04 -13.92 19.06
CA THR A 218 6.48 -14.50 20.28
C THR A 218 4.97 -14.65 20.18
N TYR A 219 4.29 -13.62 19.65
CA TYR A 219 2.84 -13.65 19.46
C TYR A 219 2.39 -14.77 18.50
N VAL A 220 3.07 -14.94 17.37
CA VAL A 220 2.80 -15.99 16.38
C VAL A 220 2.87 -17.38 17.01
N ARG A 221 3.91 -17.65 17.80
CA ARG A 221 4.08 -18.94 18.50
C ARG A 221 2.92 -19.20 19.46
N GLN A 222 2.54 -18.20 20.24
CA GLN A 222 1.40 -18.33 21.16
C GLN A 222 0.08 -18.59 20.42
N MET A 223 -0.13 -17.95 19.25
CA MET A 223 -1.30 -18.20 18.42
C MET A 223 -1.32 -19.60 17.83
N ASP A 224 -0.17 -20.14 17.41
CA ASP A 224 -0.06 -21.52 16.95
C ASP A 224 -0.33 -22.54 18.06
N GLU A 225 0.26 -22.34 19.24
CA GLU A 225 0.11 -23.24 20.39
C GLU A 225 -1.35 -23.34 20.85
N ILE A 226 -2.09 -22.22 20.86
CA ILE A 226 -3.48 -22.20 21.31
C ILE A 226 -4.49 -22.60 20.21
N ALA A 227 -4.06 -22.66 18.94
CA ALA A 227 -4.97 -22.89 17.81
C ALA A 227 -5.69 -24.24 17.88
N GLU A 228 -4.99 -25.30 18.28
CA GLU A 228 -5.57 -26.64 18.41
C GLU A 228 -6.70 -26.65 19.47
N LEU A 229 -6.45 -26.02 20.62
CA LEU A 229 -7.45 -25.89 21.68
C LEU A 229 -8.68 -25.13 21.19
N LYS A 230 -8.47 -23.95 20.59
CA LYS A 230 -9.56 -23.13 20.04
C LYS A 230 -10.36 -23.88 18.99
N PHE A 231 -9.67 -24.59 18.08
CA PHE A 231 -10.34 -25.36 17.05
C PHE A 231 -11.18 -26.49 17.66
N ARG A 232 -10.62 -27.27 18.58
CA ARG A 232 -11.35 -28.36 19.26
C ARG A 232 -12.62 -27.88 19.97
N GLU A 233 -12.58 -26.70 20.60
CA GLU A 233 -13.74 -26.13 21.30
C GLU A 233 -14.82 -25.59 20.36
N THR A 234 -14.42 -25.17 19.16
CA THR A 234 -15.32 -24.50 18.20
C THR A 234 -15.77 -25.41 17.06
N SER A 235 -15.04 -26.48 16.76
CA SER A 235 -15.32 -27.38 15.64
C SER A 235 -16.72 -28.00 15.63
N PRO A 236 -17.37 -28.33 16.77
CA PRO A 236 -18.73 -28.85 16.76
C PRO A 236 -19.80 -27.87 16.23
N TYR A 237 -19.47 -26.58 16.15
CA TYR A 237 -20.39 -25.52 15.73
C TYR A 237 -20.16 -25.03 14.30
N ILE A 238 -19.15 -25.58 13.61
CA ILE A 238 -18.81 -25.16 12.24
C ILE A 238 -19.77 -25.83 11.24
N LEU A 239 -20.31 -25.02 10.34
CA LEU A 239 -21.11 -25.46 9.21
C LEU A 239 -20.26 -25.35 7.93
N SER A 240 -20.18 -26.43 7.15
CA SER A 240 -19.51 -26.41 5.83
C SER A 240 -20.12 -25.34 4.91
N GLY A 241 -19.31 -24.83 4.00
CA GLY A 241 -19.68 -23.76 3.06
C GLY A 241 -18.69 -22.61 3.14
N ARG A 242 -19.14 -21.39 3.40
CA ARG A 242 -18.28 -20.22 3.58
C ARG A 242 -18.00 -19.96 5.06
N ILE A 243 -16.73 -20.03 5.44
CA ILE A 243 -16.27 -19.94 6.82
C ILE A 243 -15.33 -18.74 6.97
N GLY A 244 -15.68 -17.80 7.85
CA GLY A 244 -14.91 -16.58 8.11
C GLY A 244 -14.21 -16.67 9.45
N ASP A 245 -12.94 -16.29 9.51
CA ASP A 245 -12.18 -16.15 10.75
C ASP A 245 -11.73 -14.69 10.91
N ILE A 246 -12.32 -14.00 11.89
CA ILE A 246 -12.08 -12.57 12.14
C ILE A 246 -11.05 -12.41 13.26
N GLY A 247 -9.97 -11.67 12.98
CA GLY A 247 -8.80 -11.64 13.84
C GLY A 247 -8.05 -12.96 13.76
N CYS A 248 -7.85 -13.45 12.52
CA CYS A 248 -7.28 -14.77 12.26
C CYS A 248 -5.79 -14.89 12.63
N ALA A 249 -5.15 -13.78 13.01
CA ALA A 249 -3.73 -13.69 13.31
C ALA A 249 -2.89 -14.23 12.14
N VAL A 250 -2.27 -15.41 12.31
CA VAL A 250 -1.46 -16.09 11.29
C VAL A 250 -2.16 -17.29 10.66
N GLY A 251 -3.49 -17.33 10.72
CA GLY A 251 -4.33 -18.35 10.09
C GLY A 251 -4.26 -19.73 10.74
N SER A 252 -3.70 -19.86 11.95
CA SER A 252 -3.48 -21.15 12.60
C SER A 252 -4.77 -21.93 12.83
N TRP A 253 -5.87 -21.25 13.17
CA TRP A 253 -7.17 -21.88 13.32
C TRP A 253 -7.69 -22.42 11.97
N ILE A 254 -7.59 -21.63 10.90
CA ILE A 254 -7.96 -22.06 9.54
C ILE A 254 -7.12 -23.27 9.12
N LYS A 255 -5.83 -23.30 9.47
CA LYS A 255 -4.95 -24.45 9.20
C LYS A 255 -5.49 -25.74 9.84
N GLN A 256 -5.94 -25.68 11.10
CA GLN A 256 -6.59 -26.82 11.76
C GLN A 256 -7.89 -27.20 11.05
N ALA A 257 -8.71 -26.23 10.65
CA ALA A 257 -9.97 -26.48 9.95
C ALA A 257 -9.77 -27.16 8.58
N CYS A 258 -8.66 -26.86 7.89
CA CYS A 258 -8.30 -27.48 6.62
C CYS A 258 -7.99 -28.98 6.72
N GLU A 259 -7.74 -29.50 7.93
CA GLU A 259 -7.49 -30.93 8.17
C GLU A 259 -8.78 -31.76 8.24
N VAL A 260 -9.95 -31.11 8.38
CA VAL A 260 -11.24 -31.77 8.54
C VAL A 260 -11.85 -32.13 7.19
N SER A 261 -12.12 -33.42 6.98
CA SER A 261 -12.66 -33.95 5.72
C SER A 261 -13.98 -33.31 5.30
N GLU A 262 -14.84 -33.02 6.26
CA GLU A 262 -16.18 -32.46 6.08
C GLU A 262 -16.13 -31.01 5.59
N LEU A 263 -14.99 -30.32 5.81
CA LEU A 263 -14.75 -28.93 5.43
C LEU A 263 -13.90 -28.80 4.16
N ARG A 264 -13.55 -29.92 3.50
CA ARG A 264 -12.67 -29.95 2.31
C ARG A 264 -13.15 -29.08 1.16
N GLU A 265 -14.47 -28.99 0.96
CA GLU A 265 -15.08 -28.19 -0.11
C GLU A 265 -15.52 -26.79 0.39
N SER A 266 -15.16 -26.43 1.63
CA SER A 266 -15.48 -25.11 2.19
C SER A 266 -14.50 -24.04 1.73
N ASP A 267 -14.98 -22.80 1.66
CA ASP A 267 -14.18 -21.62 1.42
C ASP A 267 -13.84 -20.95 2.76
N PHE A 268 -12.55 -20.72 3.02
CA PHE A 268 -12.07 -20.09 4.24
C PHE A 268 -11.62 -18.65 3.98
N TYR A 269 -12.10 -17.71 4.80
CA TYR A 269 -11.78 -16.30 4.71
C TYR A 269 -11.18 -15.79 6.03
N GLY A 270 -9.87 -15.65 6.07
CA GLY A 270 -9.15 -15.06 7.20
C GLY A 270 -9.08 -13.54 7.08
N ILE A 271 -9.45 -12.85 8.15
CA ILE A 271 -9.46 -11.39 8.21
C ILE A 271 -8.51 -10.95 9.32
N GLU A 272 -7.53 -10.15 8.95
CA GLU A 272 -6.53 -9.62 9.87
C GLU A 272 -6.38 -8.12 9.62
N VAL A 273 -6.14 -7.33 10.65
CA VAL A 273 -5.91 -5.89 10.51
C VAL A 273 -4.41 -5.57 10.53
N ALA A 274 -3.65 -6.29 11.37
CA ALA A 274 -2.22 -6.11 11.53
C ALA A 274 -1.46 -6.60 10.29
N ARG A 275 -0.75 -5.67 9.63
CA ARG A 275 -0.02 -5.96 8.39
C ARG A 275 0.95 -7.14 8.54
N GLN A 276 1.72 -7.17 9.64
CA GLN A 276 2.73 -8.21 9.84
C GLN A 276 2.12 -9.61 9.99
N LEU A 277 0.97 -9.73 10.66
CA LEU A 277 0.25 -11.00 10.80
C LEU A 277 -0.39 -11.43 9.48
N TYR A 278 -0.95 -10.47 8.73
CA TYR A 278 -1.46 -10.71 7.39
C TYR A 278 -0.36 -11.19 6.42
N ASP A 279 0.83 -10.58 6.45
CA ASP A 279 1.96 -10.99 5.61
C ASP A 279 2.39 -12.45 5.92
N ILE A 280 2.36 -12.85 7.20
CA ILE A 280 2.61 -14.25 7.59
C ILE A 280 1.50 -15.18 7.09
N CYS A 281 0.22 -14.77 7.13
CA CYS A 281 -0.86 -15.55 6.52
C CYS A 281 -0.58 -15.83 5.04
N ILE A 282 -0.18 -14.80 4.28
CA ILE A 282 0.17 -14.94 2.86
C ILE A 282 1.39 -15.84 2.67
N GLN A 283 2.44 -15.68 3.49
CA GLN A 283 3.62 -16.53 3.46
C GLN A 283 3.26 -18.02 3.69
N ARG A 284 2.46 -18.31 4.73
CA ARG A 284 2.00 -19.68 5.03
C ARG A 284 1.19 -20.27 3.89
N LYS A 285 0.37 -19.45 3.23
CA LYS A 285 -0.37 -19.86 2.04
C LYS A 285 0.57 -20.23 0.90
N HIS A 286 1.59 -19.41 0.62
CA HIS A 286 2.59 -19.73 -0.41
C HIS A 286 3.41 -20.97 -0.07
N ASN A 287 3.69 -21.21 1.21
CA ASN A 287 4.37 -22.42 1.69
C ASN A 287 3.49 -23.70 1.60
N GLY A 288 2.22 -23.57 1.22
CA GLY A 288 1.29 -24.71 1.15
C GLY A 288 0.88 -25.25 2.51
N GLU A 289 0.91 -24.43 3.57
CA GLU A 289 0.56 -24.89 4.92
C GLU A 289 -0.93 -25.18 5.12
N PHE A 290 -1.78 -24.78 4.18
CA PHE A 290 -3.21 -25.04 4.20
C PHE A 290 -3.56 -26.13 3.20
N LYS A 291 -4.10 -27.26 3.68
CA LYS A 291 -4.50 -28.38 2.81
C LYS A 291 -5.68 -28.06 1.89
N ASN A 292 -6.54 -27.12 2.29
CA ASN A 292 -7.64 -26.66 1.46
C ASN A 292 -7.14 -25.56 0.51
N PRO A 293 -7.35 -25.66 -0.82
CA PRO A 293 -6.93 -24.64 -1.78
C PRO A 293 -7.71 -23.33 -1.68
N ASN A 294 -8.93 -23.35 -1.12
CA ASN A 294 -9.86 -22.23 -1.02
C ASN A 294 -9.66 -21.44 0.27
N VAL A 295 -8.42 -21.05 0.57
CA VAL A 295 -8.09 -20.17 1.69
C VAL A 295 -7.76 -18.78 1.18
N PHE A 296 -8.49 -17.78 1.64
CA PHE A 296 -8.36 -16.38 1.24
C PHE A 296 -8.08 -15.52 2.47
N PHE A 297 -7.11 -14.62 2.37
CA PHE A 297 -6.82 -13.65 3.42
C PHE A 297 -7.12 -12.25 2.92
N ALA A 298 -7.63 -11.39 3.80
CA ALA A 298 -7.79 -9.98 3.50
C ALA A 298 -7.39 -9.12 4.70
N GLN A 299 -6.64 -8.05 4.41
CA GLN A 299 -6.31 -7.05 5.42
C GLN A 299 -7.48 -6.06 5.57
N LYS A 300 -8.24 -6.15 6.67
CA LYS A 300 -9.40 -5.27 6.94
C LYS A 300 -9.57 -5.04 8.44
N ASN A 301 -9.99 -3.83 8.83
CA ASN A 301 -10.52 -3.63 10.17
C ASN A 301 -11.86 -4.33 10.32
N ALA A 302 -11.97 -5.15 11.36
CA ALA A 302 -13.17 -5.88 11.69
C ALA A 302 -13.95 -5.35 12.88
N VAL A 303 -13.44 -4.37 13.64
CA VAL A 303 -14.10 -3.87 14.84
C VAL A 303 -15.34 -3.03 14.48
N THR A 304 -15.22 -2.12 13.52
CA THR A 304 -16.27 -1.14 13.18
C THR A 304 -17.00 -1.44 11.87
N ALA A 305 -16.46 -2.30 11.01
CA ALA A 305 -17.00 -2.58 9.68
C ALA A 305 -17.79 -3.89 9.60
N LEU A 306 -18.72 -3.96 8.63
CA LEU A 306 -19.23 -5.23 8.11
C LEU A 306 -18.13 -5.84 7.23
N VAL A 307 -17.47 -6.87 7.76
CA VAL A 307 -16.32 -7.52 7.12
C VAL A 307 -16.75 -8.40 5.94
N PHE A 308 -17.90 -9.05 6.11
CA PHE A 308 -18.55 -9.92 5.15
C PHE A 308 -19.88 -9.30 4.72
N GLU A 309 -20.32 -9.65 3.51
CA GLU A 309 -21.64 -9.25 3.02
C GLU A 309 -22.75 -9.94 3.82
N GLN A 310 -23.92 -9.31 3.89
CA GLN A 310 -25.06 -9.87 4.61
C GLN A 310 -25.46 -11.23 4.00
N HIS A 311 -25.77 -12.23 4.82
CA HIS A 311 -26.17 -13.58 4.37
C HIS A 311 -25.12 -14.30 3.51
N SER A 312 -23.84 -13.93 3.59
CA SER A 312 -22.77 -14.51 2.75
C SER A 312 -21.96 -15.63 3.40
N MET A 313 -22.09 -15.84 4.72
CA MET A 313 -21.27 -16.76 5.51
C MET A 313 -22.11 -17.84 6.20
N ASN A 314 -21.68 -19.09 6.12
CA ASN A 314 -22.26 -20.21 6.88
C ASN A 314 -21.76 -20.23 8.32
N THR A 315 -20.52 -19.81 8.54
CA THR A 315 -19.91 -19.73 9.88
C THR A 315 -19.01 -18.50 9.96
N ILE A 316 -19.09 -17.77 11.07
CA ILE A 316 -18.11 -16.75 11.45
C ILE A 316 -17.51 -17.15 12.79
N HIS A 317 -16.22 -17.39 12.80
CA HIS A 317 -15.39 -17.55 13.98
C HIS A 317 -14.70 -16.22 14.32
N THR A 318 -14.66 -15.92 15.62
CA THR A 318 -13.87 -14.81 16.18
C THR A 318 -13.59 -15.16 17.63
N SER A 319 -12.30 -15.21 18.00
CA SER A 319 -11.87 -15.55 19.36
C SER A 319 -11.07 -14.41 19.98
N SER A 320 -9.81 -14.26 19.55
CA SER A 320 -8.86 -13.29 20.13
C SER A 320 -9.38 -11.86 20.12
N LEU A 321 -10.07 -11.45 19.05
CA LEU A 321 -10.54 -10.08 18.90
C LEU A 321 -11.65 -9.72 19.91
N THR A 322 -12.46 -10.68 20.36
CA THR A 322 -13.54 -10.38 21.32
C THR A 322 -13.00 -9.96 22.68
N HIS A 323 -11.91 -10.60 23.13
CA HIS A 323 -11.19 -10.20 24.34
C HIS A 323 -10.53 -8.83 24.18
N GLU A 324 -9.93 -8.55 23.02
CA GLU A 324 -9.29 -7.25 22.75
C GLU A 324 -10.31 -6.10 22.77
N ILE A 325 -11.48 -6.28 22.15
CA ILE A 325 -12.57 -5.28 22.17
C ILE A 325 -13.07 -5.06 23.60
N GLU A 326 -13.28 -6.13 24.37
CA GLU A 326 -13.74 -6.01 25.77
C GLU A 326 -12.69 -5.34 26.68
N SER A 327 -11.40 -5.61 26.45
CA SER A 327 -10.30 -5.14 27.31
C SER A 327 -9.84 -3.72 27.01
N TYR A 328 -9.83 -3.33 25.73
CA TYR A 328 -9.31 -2.01 25.30
C TYR A 328 -10.42 -1.05 24.84
N GLY A 329 -11.60 -1.57 24.51
CA GLY A 329 -12.78 -0.78 24.16
C GLY A 329 -13.80 -0.75 25.30
N SER A 330 -15.05 -1.06 24.98
CA SER A 330 -16.15 -1.14 25.95
C SER A 330 -17.05 -2.34 25.69
N ARG A 331 -17.82 -2.73 26.71
CA ARG A 331 -18.86 -3.76 26.57
C ARG A 331 -19.85 -3.45 25.44
N SER A 332 -20.19 -2.18 25.25
CA SER A 332 -21.04 -1.71 24.14
C SER A 332 -20.41 -1.98 22.78
N ASP A 333 -19.08 -1.83 22.66
CA ASP A 333 -18.36 -2.10 21.42
C ASP A 333 -18.38 -3.59 21.10
N LEU A 334 -18.19 -4.46 22.10
CA LEU A 334 -18.27 -5.91 21.91
C LEU A 334 -19.69 -6.34 21.47
N LEU A 335 -20.73 -5.82 22.13
CA LEU A 335 -22.11 -6.15 21.76
C LEU A 335 -22.47 -5.64 20.36
N SER A 336 -22.02 -4.45 20.00
CA SER A 336 -22.17 -3.90 18.64
C SER A 336 -21.43 -4.76 17.60
N PHE A 337 -20.19 -5.15 17.90
CA PHE A 337 -19.40 -6.05 17.06
C PHE A 337 -20.13 -7.38 16.82
N ILE A 338 -20.66 -8.02 17.88
CA ILE A 338 -21.43 -9.27 17.76
C ILE A 338 -22.70 -9.06 16.95
N GLN A 339 -23.47 -8.00 17.21
CA GLN A 339 -24.70 -7.71 16.45
C GLN A 339 -24.43 -7.51 14.96
N ASN A 340 -23.31 -6.87 14.61
CA ASN A 340 -22.87 -6.69 13.23
C ASN A 340 -22.44 -8.02 12.55
N ARG A 341 -22.37 -9.14 13.28
CA ARG A 341 -22.16 -10.49 12.73
C ARG A 341 -23.41 -11.36 12.81
N LEU A 342 -24.38 -11.02 13.66
CA LEU A 342 -25.68 -11.71 13.74
C LEU A 342 -26.71 -11.18 12.74
N ARG A 343 -26.46 -10.02 12.13
CA ARG A 343 -27.22 -9.55 10.95
C ARG A 343 -26.94 -10.38 9.69
N ASN A 344 -26.16 -11.45 9.83
CA ASN A 344 -25.91 -12.48 8.85
C ASN A 344 -27.15 -13.19 8.37
#